data_AF-A0A1M5A2D0-F1
#
_entry.id   AF-A0A1M5A2D0-F1
#
_cell.length_a   1.000
_cell.length_b   1.000
_cell.length_c   1.000
_cell.angle_alpha   90.00
_cell.angle_beta   90.00
_cell.angle_gamma   90.00
#
_symmetry.space_group_name_H-M   'P 1'
#
loop_
_entity.id
_entity.type
_entity.pdbx_description
1 polymer ?
#
loop_
_entity_poly.entity_id
_entity_poly.type
_entity_poly.pdbx_seq_one_letter_code
_entity_poly.pdbx_strand_id
1 'polypeptide(L)'
;MRLLSGLLLLFLAGCGIPYDGETIINIEGRVVDAYNQPLPNQRAYLGASYGDDGYDTATYKTVTDGQGAFRLTLFRPNEGAELIFEENSTYLPLFCTGLHTSNFSGLQWNLGTLVRYKATDLVSVTIVVNTVNPNSILEQLKLTGMIYTPNYDFNTLTTGDPISLDYQVRKNQTCTLQYKVKNGLTQQVSELTVPLVIAESNVTYTLNL
;
A
#
# COMPACT_ATOMS: atom_id res chain seq x y z
N MET A 1 -4.55 -30.81 45.98
CA MET A 1 -4.64 -29.33 45.87
C MET A 1 -3.39 -28.65 45.31
N ARG A 2 -2.17 -29.19 45.44
CA ARG A 2 -0.96 -28.51 44.90
C ARG A 2 -0.75 -28.64 43.37
N LEU A 3 -1.31 -29.68 42.73
CA LEU A 3 -1.27 -29.84 41.27
C LEU A 3 -2.27 -28.94 40.51
N LEU A 4 -3.38 -28.55 41.16
CA LEU A 4 -4.42 -27.71 40.53
C LEU A 4 -3.96 -26.26 40.40
N SER A 5 -3.18 -25.76 41.37
CA SER A 5 -2.63 -24.40 41.36
C SER A 5 -1.52 -24.20 40.31
N GLY A 6 -0.72 -25.24 40.01
CA GLY A 6 0.29 -25.18 38.96
C GLY A 6 -0.31 -25.20 37.54
N LEU A 7 -1.42 -25.91 37.35
CA LEU A 7 -2.12 -25.98 36.06
C LEU A 7 -2.86 -24.66 35.75
N LEU A 8 -3.42 -23.99 36.75
CA LEU A 8 -4.13 -22.70 36.58
C LEU A 8 -3.19 -21.55 36.16
N LEU A 9 -1.92 -21.58 36.57
CA LEU A 9 -0.90 -20.59 36.18
C LEU A 9 -0.43 -20.77 34.73
N LEU A 10 -0.50 -21.99 34.17
CA LEU A 10 -0.18 -22.27 32.77
C LEU A 10 -1.27 -21.80 31.80
N PHE A 11 -2.53 -21.67 32.25
CA PHE A 11 -3.62 -21.15 31.41
C PHE A 11 -3.68 -19.62 31.32
N LEU A 12 -3.00 -18.89 32.22
CA LEU A 12 -2.91 -17.42 32.15
C LEU A 12 -1.78 -16.93 31.22
N ALA A 13 -0.90 -17.84 30.78
CA ALA A 13 0.24 -17.52 29.92
C ALA A 13 -0.10 -17.49 28.42
N GLY A 14 -1.35 -17.76 28.00
CA GLY A 14 -1.65 -18.08 26.61
C GLY A 14 -2.94 -17.45 26.10
N CYS A 15 -2.87 -16.17 25.75
CA CYS A 15 -3.56 -15.48 24.65
C CYS A 15 -3.26 -13.99 24.84
N GLY A 16 -2.13 -13.53 24.32
CA GLY A 16 -1.90 -12.08 24.24
C GLY A 16 -3.02 -11.44 23.42
N ILE A 17 -3.47 -10.25 23.81
CA ILE A 17 -4.27 -9.41 22.91
C ILE A 17 -3.30 -8.59 22.04
N PRO A 18 -3.61 -8.31 20.77
CA PRO A 18 -2.68 -7.61 19.89
C PRO A 18 -2.70 -6.08 20.11
N TYR A 19 -3.30 -5.63 21.21
CA TYR A 19 -3.48 -4.23 21.57
C TYR A 19 -2.95 -3.96 22.98
N ASP A 20 -2.62 -2.71 23.27
CA ASP A 20 -2.09 -2.33 24.60
C ASP A 20 -3.17 -2.24 25.69
N GLY A 21 -4.45 -2.19 25.30
CA GLY A 21 -5.59 -2.12 26.22
C GLY A 21 -5.76 -0.80 26.99
N GLU A 22 -4.92 0.20 26.74
CA GLU A 22 -4.87 1.45 27.51
C GLU A 22 -4.97 2.69 26.61
N THR A 23 -4.33 2.67 25.45
CA THR A 23 -4.25 3.85 24.56
C THR A 23 -5.31 3.75 23.49
N ILE A 24 -6.23 4.72 23.44
CA ILE A 24 -7.21 4.82 22.37
C ILE A 24 -6.68 5.72 21.25
N ILE A 25 -6.62 5.20 20.04
CA ILE A 25 -6.30 5.94 18.82
C ILE A 25 -7.51 6.02 17.91
N ASN A 26 -7.47 6.96 16.96
CA ASN A 26 -8.44 7.08 15.88
C ASN A 26 -7.71 7.01 14.56
N ILE A 27 -8.10 6.07 13.72
CA ILE A 27 -7.67 5.99 12.33
C ILE A 27 -8.78 6.60 11.49
N GLU A 28 -8.45 7.56 10.64
CA GLU A 28 -9.42 8.26 9.81
C GLU A 28 -8.91 8.49 8.39
N GLY A 29 -9.83 8.67 7.45
CA GLY A 29 -9.50 8.97 6.07
C GLY A 29 -10.73 9.05 5.19
N ARG A 30 -10.49 9.16 3.89
CA ARG A 30 -11.54 9.18 2.87
C ARG A 30 -11.20 8.26 1.72
N VAL A 31 -12.17 7.47 1.27
CA VAL A 31 -12.04 6.59 0.11
C VAL A 31 -12.75 7.21 -1.08
N VAL A 32 -12.04 7.27 -2.21
CA VAL A 32 -12.55 7.77 -3.48
C VAL A 32 -12.27 6.79 -4.61
N ASP A 33 -12.98 6.93 -5.72
CA ASP A 33 -12.60 6.27 -6.97
C ASP A 33 -11.48 7.03 -7.69
N ALA A 34 -11.06 6.48 -8.83
CA ALA A 34 -10.06 7.13 -9.69
C ALA A 34 -10.47 8.57 -10.08
N TYR A 35 -11.77 8.87 -10.21
CA TYR A 35 -12.29 10.19 -10.61
C TYR A 35 -12.52 11.12 -9.42
N ASN A 36 -11.94 10.79 -8.26
CA ASN A 36 -12.07 11.54 -7.00
C ASN A 36 -13.52 11.65 -6.51
N GLN A 37 -14.40 10.72 -6.92
CA GLN A 37 -15.75 10.63 -6.39
C GLN A 37 -15.74 9.81 -5.10
N PRO A 38 -16.43 10.26 -4.05
CA PRO A 38 -16.48 9.55 -2.78
C PRO A 38 -17.13 8.17 -2.94
N LEU A 39 -16.57 7.17 -2.26
CA LEU A 39 -17.09 5.80 -2.26
C LEU A 39 -17.79 5.49 -0.94
N PRO A 40 -19.13 5.55 -0.87
CA PRO A 40 -19.87 5.15 0.31
C PRO A 40 -19.94 3.63 0.46
N ASN A 41 -20.28 3.19 1.67
CA ASN A 41 -20.55 1.79 2.01
C ASN A 41 -19.37 0.83 1.73
N GLN A 42 -18.15 1.34 1.71
CA GLN A 42 -16.95 0.51 1.60
C GLN A 42 -16.64 -0.05 2.98
N ARG A 43 -16.74 -1.36 3.12
CA ARG A 43 -16.40 -2.08 4.34
C ARG A 43 -14.90 -2.22 4.47
N ALA A 44 -14.40 -2.02 5.69
CA ALA A 44 -13.03 -2.28 6.04
C ALA A 44 -12.92 -2.87 7.44
N TYR A 45 -11.85 -3.62 7.67
CA TYR A 45 -11.49 -4.14 8.97
C TYR A 45 -10.01 -3.91 9.23
N LEU A 46 -9.66 -3.87 10.51
CA LEU A 46 -8.26 -3.81 10.95
C LEU A 46 -7.75 -5.23 11.19
N GLY A 47 -6.60 -5.57 10.63
CA GLY A 47 -5.79 -6.72 11.03
C GLY A 47 -4.70 -6.26 12.01
N ALA A 48 -4.74 -6.70 13.26
CA ALA A 48 -3.69 -6.42 14.25
C ALA A 48 -2.89 -7.70 14.55
N SER A 49 -1.57 -7.63 14.44
CA SER A 49 -0.70 -8.80 14.66
C SER A 49 -0.59 -9.15 16.14
N TYR A 50 -0.64 -10.44 16.46
CA TYR A 50 -0.34 -10.97 17.79
C TYR A 50 1.17 -11.06 18.10
N GLY A 51 2.04 -10.65 17.17
CA GLY A 51 3.49 -10.84 17.25
C GLY A 51 3.96 -12.21 16.75
N ASP A 52 3.05 -13.01 16.21
CA ASP A 52 3.29 -14.26 15.48
C ASP A 52 2.58 -14.20 14.10
N ASP A 53 2.42 -15.35 13.44
CA ASP A 53 1.71 -15.44 12.15
C ASP A 53 0.18 -15.20 12.27
N GLY A 54 -0.33 -14.95 13.48
CA GLY A 54 -1.73 -14.69 13.78
C GLY A 54 -2.10 -13.20 13.73
N TYR A 55 -3.35 -12.95 13.30
CA TYR A 55 -3.94 -11.61 13.26
C TYR A 55 -5.34 -11.60 13.84
N ASP A 56 -5.66 -10.57 14.61
CA ASP A 56 -7.04 -10.22 14.93
C ASP A 56 -7.61 -9.36 13.80
N THR A 57 -8.58 -9.93 13.06
CA THR A 57 -9.33 -9.26 11.98
C THR A 57 -10.80 -9.05 12.34
N ALA A 58 -11.20 -9.45 13.55
CA ALA A 58 -12.61 -9.53 13.94
C ALA A 58 -13.07 -8.33 14.77
N THR A 59 -12.18 -7.77 15.60
CA THR A 59 -12.55 -6.77 16.62
C THR A 59 -12.96 -5.43 16.04
N TYR A 60 -12.18 -4.89 15.11
CA TYR A 60 -12.37 -3.53 14.62
C TYR A 60 -12.77 -3.51 13.15
N LYS A 61 -13.96 -2.95 12.88
CA LYS A 61 -14.56 -2.84 11.55
C LYS A 61 -15.15 -1.45 11.36
N THR A 62 -15.12 -0.96 10.14
CA THR A 62 -15.71 0.33 9.77
C THR A 62 -16.35 0.26 8.39
N VAL A 63 -17.17 1.26 8.08
CA VAL A 63 -17.84 1.43 6.80
C VAL A 63 -17.78 2.90 6.43
N THR A 64 -17.44 3.20 5.18
CA THR A 64 -17.41 4.59 4.71
C THR A 64 -18.81 5.20 4.61
N ASP A 65 -18.92 6.48 4.97
CA ASP A 65 -20.16 7.26 4.90
C ASP A 65 -20.46 7.77 3.48
N GLY A 66 -21.51 8.60 3.34
CA GLY A 66 -21.91 9.22 2.07
C GLY A 66 -20.84 10.07 1.36
N GLN A 67 -19.82 10.54 2.10
CA GLN A 67 -18.68 11.30 1.57
C GLN A 67 -17.43 10.42 1.42
N GLY A 68 -17.58 9.10 1.55
CA GLY A 68 -16.48 8.15 1.53
C GLY A 68 -15.58 8.24 2.75
N ALA A 69 -15.95 9.02 3.77
CA ALA A 69 -15.15 9.18 4.97
C ALA A 69 -15.34 7.99 5.90
N PHE A 70 -14.28 7.59 6.60
CA PHE A 70 -14.34 6.59 7.65
C PHE A 70 -13.56 7.05 8.87
N ARG A 71 -13.97 6.52 10.02
CA ARG A 71 -13.24 6.61 11.28
C ARG A 71 -13.31 5.27 11.98
N LEU A 72 -12.20 4.88 12.59
CA LEU A 72 -12.08 3.69 13.40
C LEU A 72 -11.41 4.07 14.71
N THR A 73 -12.13 3.92 15.83
CA THR A 73 -11.59 4.15 17.17
C THR A 73 -11.23 2.81 17.78
N LEU A 74 -9.98 2.63 18.18
CA LEU A 74 -9.46 1.35 18.67
C LEU A 74 -8.40 1.52 19.76
N PHE A 75 -8.19 0.47 20.55
CA PHE A 75 -6.98 0.34 21.35
C PHE A 75 -5.76 0.19 20.43
N ARG A 76 -4.68 0.89 20.76
CA ARG A 76 -3.46 0.93 19.96
C ARG A 76 -2.87 -0.48 19.79
N PRO A 77 -2.54 -0.90 18.55
CA PRO A 77 -1.87 -2.18 18.30
C PRO A 77 -0.46 -2.19 18.91
N ASN A 78 -0.01 -3.36 19.39
CA ASN A 78 1.33 -3.52 19.99
C ASN A 78 2.45 -3.52 18.93
N GLU A 79 2.31 -4.34 17.90
CA GLU A 79 3.34 -4.55 16.86
C GLU A 79 3.07 -3.73 15.58
N GLY A 80 1.81 -3.34 15.37
CA GLY A 80 1.34 -2.66 14.16
C GLY A 80 0.05 -3.27 13.66
N ALA A 81 -0.54 -2.60 12.67
CA ALA A 81 -1.77 -3.06 12.04
C ALA A 81 -1.80 -2.79 10.54
N GLU A 82 -2.77 -3.43 9.91
CA GLU A 82 -3.19 -3.18 8.54
C GLU A 82 -4.68 -2.84 8.50
N LEU A 83 -5.05 -1.84 7.71
CA LEU A 83 -6.45 -1.57 7.39
C LEU A 83 -6.75 -2.17 6.02
N ILE A 84 -7.73 -3.06 5.97
CA ILE A 84 -8.07 -3.83 4.77
C ILE A 84 -9.46 -3.44 4.32
N PHE A 85 -9.56 -2.87 3.12
CA PHE A 85 -10.86 -2.67 2.48
C PHE A 85 -11.29 -3.95 1.79
N GLU A 86 -12.48 -4.44 2.13
CA GLU A 86 -13.01 -5.68 1.60
C GLU A 86 -13.07 -5.65 0.07
N GLU A 87 -12.66 -6.76 -0.54
CA GLU A 87 -12.84 -6.98 -1.97
C GLU A 87 -14.34 -6.98 -2.29
N ASN A 88 -14.69 -6.39 -3.43
CA ASN A 88 -16.01 -6.54 -4.00
C ASN A 88 -15.91 -6.67 -5.52
N SER A 89 -17.01 -7.02 -6.17
CA SER A 89 -17.03 -7.25 -7.62
C SER A 89 -16.72 -6.02 -8.48
N THR A 90 -16.69 -4.82 -7.88
CA THR A 90 -16.52 -3.56 -8.61
C THR A 90 -15.11 -2.99 -8.47
N TYR A 91 -14.57 -3.01 -7.25
CA TYR A 91 -13.31 -2.35 -6.90
C TYR A 91 -12.25 -3.37 -6.51
N LEU A 92 -11.04 -3.15 -7.01
CA LEU A 92 -9.85 -3.91 -6.65
C LEU A 92 -9.56 -3.81 -5.15
N PRO A 93 -8.85 -4.78 -4.58
CA PRO A 93 -8.47 -4.76 -3.17
C PRO A 93 -7.54 -3.56 -2.88
N LEU A 94 -7.65 -3.07 -1.65
CA LEU A 94 -6.86 -1.97 -1.12
C LEU A 94 -6.46 -2.32 0.32
N PHE A 95 -5.15 -2.39 0.54
CA PHE A 95 -4.53 -2.67 1.82
C PHE A 95 -3.73 -1.44 2.26
N CYS A 96 -3.87 -1.04 3.51
CA CYS A 96 -3.08 0.02 4.12
C CYS A 96 -2.21 -0.61 5.21
N THR A 97 -0.93 -0.84 4.90
CA THR A 97 0.02 -1.54 5.76
C THR A 97 0.93 -0.57 6.50
N GLY A 98 1.65 -1.04 7.51
CA GLY A 98 2.56 -0.18 8.26
C GLY A 98 1.85 0.83 9.15
N LEU A 99 0.67 0.49 9.67
CA LEU A 99 -0.02 1.32 10.67
C LEU A 99 0.64 1.11 12.03
N HIS A 100 1.75 1.81 12.25
CA HIS A 100 2.59 1.71 13.44
C HIS A 100 2.86 3.08 14.06
N THR A 101 3.11 3.11 15.37
CA THR A 101 3.36 4.35 16.13
C THR A 101 4.58 5.14 15.65
N SER A 102 5.54 4.49 14.99
CA SER A 102 6.68 5.17 14.37
C SER A 102 6.29 6.03 13.18
N ASN A 103 5.16 5.72 12.53
CA ASN A 103 4.73 6.35 11.28
C ASN A 103 3.68 7.43 11.50
N PHE A 104 3.07 7.48 12.69
CA PHE A 104 2.01 8.43 13.05
C PHE A 104 2.26 9.03 14.43
N SER A 105 2.18 10.36 14.53
CA SER A 105 2.30 11.06 15.82
C SER A 105 0.94 11.25 16.49
N GLY A 106 0.90 11.08 17.81
CA GLY A 106 -0.31 11.30 18.62
C GLY A 106 -1.39 10.22 18.45
N LEU A 107 -2.63 10.59 18.79
CA LEU A 107 -3.79 9.69 18.86
C LEU A 107 -4.71 9.75 17.63
N GLN A 108 -4.36 10.56 16.63
CA GLN A 108 -5.13 10.76 15.40
C GLN A 108 -4.25 10.38 14.22
N TRP A 109 -4.55 9.25 13.60
CA TRP A 109 -3.82 8.71 12.46
C TRP A 109 -4.64 8.97 11.20
N ASN A 110 -4.31 10.06 10.50
CA ASN A 110 -4.99 10.45 9.28
C ASN A 110 -4.30 9.82 8.07
N LEU A 111 -5.00 8.92 7.39
CA LEU A 111 -4.52 8.20 6.20
C LEU A 111 -4.70 9.00 4.90
N GLY A 112 -5.30 10.20 4.99
CA GLY A 112 -5.58 11.05 3.84
C GLY A 112 -6.67 10.51 2.93
N THR A 113 -6.49 10.70 1.63
CA THR A 113 -7.40 10.18 0.60
C THR A 113 -6.82 8.91 -0.02
N LEU A 114 -7.57 7.82 0.10
CA LEU A 114 -7.23 6.51 -0.45
C LEU A 114 -8.04 6.29 -1.74
N VAL A 115 -7.37 5.84 -2.80
CA VAL A 115 -8.00 5.63 -4.11
C VAL A 115 -8.24 4.14 -4.33
N ARG A 116 -9.49 3.75 -4.61
CA ARG A 116 -9.82 2.41 -5.10
C ARG A 116 -10.07 2.46 -6.60
N TYR A 117 -9.45 1.53 -7.32
CA TYR A 117 -9.59 1.41 -8.76
C TYR A 117 -10.55 0.30 -9.13
N LYS A 118 -11.30 0.49 -10.22
CA LYS A 118 -11.97 -0.62 -10.92
C LYS A 118 -11.00 -1.20 -11.93
N ALA A 119 -11.03 -2.51 -12.14
CA ALA A 119 -10.21 -3.15 -13.18
C ALA A 119 -10.45 -2.54 -14.57
N THR A 120 -11.69 -2.12 -14.85
CA THR A 120 -12.08 -1.48 -16.13
C THR A 120 -11.48 -0.10 -16.34
N ASP A 121 -11.02 0.59 -15.29
CA ASP A 121 -10.40 1.91 -15.36
C ASP A 121 -8.88 1.83 -15.63
N LEU A 122 -8.30 0.63 -15.61
CA LEU A 122 -6.87 0.39 -15.71
C LEU A 122 -6.49 -0.22 -17.06
N VAL A 123 -5.23 0.01 -17.46
CA VAL A 123 -4.53 -0.67 -18.55
C VAL A 123 -3.15 -1.10 -18.08
N SER A 124 -2.60 -2.13 -18.72
CA SER A 124 -1.23 -2.56 -18.47
C SER A 124 -0.24 -1.64 -19.20
N VAL A 125 0.81 -1.22 -18.51
CA VAL A 125 1.99 -0.57 -19.08
C VAL A 125 3.19 -1.47 -18.83
N THR A 126 3.83 -1.93 -19.90
CA THR A 126 5.03 -2.77 -19.84
C THR A 126 6.22 -2.01 -20.43
N ILE A 127 7.31 -1.95 -19.69
CA ILE A 127 8.59 -1.38 -20.12
C ILE A 127 9.52 -2.52 -20.54
N VAL A 128 9.91 -2.53 -21.80
CA VAL A 128 10.86 -3.51 -22.34
C VAL A 128 12.22 -2.83 -22.44
N VAL A 129 13.21 -3.34 -21.70
CA VAL A 129 14.58 -2.86 -21.78
C VAL A 129 15.29 -3.53 -22.96
N ASN A 130 15.80 -2.72 -23.89
CA ASN A 130 16.59 -3.16 -25.03
C ASN A 130 17.99 -2.55 -24.96
N THR A 131 19.00 -3.39 -24.72
CA THR A 131 20.39 -2.95 -24.62
C THR A 131 21.01 -2.82 -26.01
N VAL A 132 21.13 -1.60 -26.51
CA VAL A 132 21.81 -1.29 -27.78
C VAL A 132 23.29 -0.97 -27.56
N ASN A 133 23.65 -0.41 -26.41
CA ASN A 133 25.02 -0.17 -25.98
C ASN A 133 25.37 -1.12 -24.81
N PRO A 134 26.34 -2.05 -24.98
CA PRO A 134 26.69 -3.01 -23.93
C PRO A 134 27.30 -2.37 -22.68
N ASN A 135 27.71 -1.10 -22.76
CA ASN A 135 28.24 -0.36 -21.63
C ASN A 135 27.16 0.38 -20.85
N SER A 136 25.89 0.37 -21.28
CA SER A 136 24.82 1.05 -20.56
C SER A 136 24.20 0.12 -19.50
N ILE A 137 24.10 0.62 -18.27
CA ILE A 137 23.50 -0.07 -17.13
C ILE A 137 22.33 0.77 -16.63
N LEU A 138 21.13 0.20 -16.61
CA LEU A 138 19.97 0.81 -15.98
C LEU A 138 20.12 0.71 -14.46
N GLU A 139 20.25 1.84 -13.78
CA GLU A 139 20.39 1.87 -12.32
C GLU A 139 19.04 2.05 -11.62
N GLN A 140 18.17 2.86 -12.20
CA GLN A 140 16.87 3.20 -11.62
C GLN A 140 15.84 3.43 -12.72
N LEU A 141 14.59 3.08 -12.42
CA LEU A 141 13.44 3.35 -13.27
C LEU A 141 12.22 3.56 -12.39
N LYS A 142 11.47 4.62 -12.67
CA LYS A 142 10.27 5.00 -11.92
C LYS A 142 9.22 5.55 -12.88
N LEU A 143 8.05 4.93 -12.89
CA LEU A 143 6.86 5.50 -13.51
C LEU A 143 6.10 6.32 -12.46
N THR A 144 5.74 7.56 -12.80
CA THR A 144 4.93 8.43 -11.93
C THR A 144 3.61 8.76 -12.64
N GLY A 145 2.50 8.66 -11.91
CA GLY A 145 1.14 8.90 -12.38
C GLY A 145 0.11 8.29 -11.43
N MET A 146 -1.13 8.17 -11.88
CA MET A 146 -2.17 7.40 -11.18
C MET A 146 -1.98 5.91 -11.50
N ILE A 147 -1.12 5.27 -10.72
CA ILE A 147 -0.75 3.86 -10.81
C ILE A 147 -1.50 3.11 -9.71
N TYR A 148 -2.08 1.97 -10.05
CA TYR A 148 -2.68 1.09 -9.07
C TYR A 148 -1.60 0.33 -8.31
N THR A 149 -1.61 0.49 -6.99
CA THR A 149 -0.89 -0.36 -6.06
C THR A 149 -1.89 -0.96 -5.08
N PRO A 150 -1.94 -2.30 -4.91
CA PRO A 150 -2.85 -2.91 -3.95
C PRO A 150 -2.52 -2.47 -2.52
N ASN A 151 -1.23 -2.22 -2.23
CA ASN A 151 -0.73 -1.89 -0.91
C ASN A 151 -0.31 -0.42 -0.86
N TYR A 152 -0.91 0.33 0.07
CA TYR A 152 -0.43 1.61 0.56
C TYR A 152 0.40 1.34 1.82
N ASP A 153 1.72 1.31 1.65
CA ASP A 153 2.64 1.07 2.76
C ASP A 153 3.04 2.39 3.43
N PHE A 154 2.70 2.53 4.72
CA PHE A 154 3.04 3.68 5.55
C PHE A 154 4.39 3.53 6.25
N ASN A 155 5.04 2.36 6.17
CA ASN A 155 6.45 2.24 6.55
C ASN A 155 7.28 2.95 5.47
N THR A 156 7.77 4.15 5.78
CA THR A 156 8.52 5.02 4.87
C THR A 156 9.50 4.30 3.93
N LEU A 157 9.27 4.45 2.62
CA LEU A 157 10.22 4.46 1.49
C LEU A 157 11.66 4.04 1.85
N THR A 158 11.96 2.75 1.82
CA THR A 158 13.34 2.29 1.85
C THR A 158 13.99 2.49 0.49
N THR A 159 15.18 3.08 0.49
CA THR A 159 16.03 3.26 -0.69
C THR A 159 16.33 1.92 -1.34
N GLY A 160 16.02 1.79 -2.63
CA GLY A 160 16.40 0.63 -3.45
C GLY A 160 15.23 -0.23 -3.94
N ASP A 161 14.02 0.35 -4.05
CA ASP A 161 12.88 -0.34 -4.66
C ASP A 161 13.30 -1.07 -5.95
N PRO A 162 12.96 -2.36 -6.10
CA PRO A 162 13.30 -3.09 -7.30
C PRO A 162 12.70 -2.39 -8.52
N ILE A 163 13.45 -2.39 -9.62
CA ILE A 163 12.96 -1.85 -10.89
C ILE A 163 11.73 -2.67 -11.30
N SER A 164 10.55 -2.05 -11.23
CA SER A 164 9.35 -2.60 -11.84
C SER A 164 9.34 -2.29 -13.33
N LEU A 165 8.98 -3.27 -14.13
CA LEU A 165 8.80 -3.12 -15.57
C LEU A 165 7.34 -3.23 -15.99
N ASP A 166 6.46 -3.63 -15.08
CA ASP A 166 5.04 -3.82 -15.34
C ASP A 166 4.20 -3.01 -14.35
N TYR A 167 3.24 -2.27 -14.88
CA TYR A 167 2.39 -1.37 -14.11
C TYR A 167 0.94 -1.53 -14.53
N GLN A 168 0.02 -1.44 -13.57
CA GLN A 168 -1.40 -1.22 -13.82
C GLN A 168 -1.68 0.28 -13.65
N VAL A 169 -2.12 0.94 -14.71
CA VAL A 169 -2.16 2.40 -14.77
C VAL A 169 -3.55 2.86 -15.21
N ARG A 170 -4.07 3.91 -14.59
CA ARG A 170 -5.35 4.48 -14.98
C ARG A 170 -5.31 4.97 -16.43
N LYS A 171 -6.38 4.70 -17.17
CA LYS A 171 -6.62 5.24 -18.52
C LYS A 171 -6.68 6.76 -18.54
N ASN A 172 -6.43 7.33 -19.72
CA ASN A 172 -6.62 8.75 -20.05
C ASN A 172 -5.79 9.71 -19.17
N GLN A 173 -4.50 9.42 -19.04
CA GLN A 173 -3.54 10.30 -18.37
C GLN A 173 -2.20 10.32 -19.11
N THR A 174 -1.34 11.26 -18.74
CA THR A 174 0.09 11.21 -19.11
C THR A 174 0.90 10.85 -17.88
N CYS A 175 1.61 9.73 -17.94
CA CYS A 175 2.56 9.33 -16.92
C CYS A 175 3.96 9.85 -17.27
N THR A 176 4.82 9.92 -16.27
CA THR A 176 6.22 10.33 -16.42
C THR A 176 7.12 9.15 -16.10
N LEU A 177 7.84 8.65 -17.09
CA LEU A 177 8.89 7.65 -16.92
C LEU A 177 10.21 8.35 -16.66
N GLN A 178 10.77 8.16 -15.47
CA GLN A 178 12.08 8.66 -15.07
C GLN A 178 13.04 7.50 -14.92
N TYR A 179 14.25 7.62 -15.45
CA TYR A 179 15.25 6.55 -15.32
C TYR A 179 16.68 7.09 -15.30
N LYS A 180 17.58 6.33 -14.69
CA LYS A 180 19.01 6.63 -14.61
C LYS A 180 19.81 5.55 -15.34
N VAL A 181 20.68 5.99 -16.25
CA VAL A 181 21.57 5.11 -17.01
C VAL A 181 22.99 5.46 -16.68
N LYS A 182 23.77 4.45 -16.27
CA LYS A 182 25.19 4.56 -16.02
C LYS A 182 25.97 3.95 -17.16
N ASN A 183 26.99 4.67 -17.63
CA ASN A 183 27.99 4.10 -18.51
C ASN A 183 29.00 3.29 -17.68
N GLY A 184 29.11 2.00 -17.90
CA GLY A 184 30.00 1.09 -17.20
C GLY A 184 31.49 1.36 -17.44
N LEU A 185 31.86 2.02 -18.53
CA LEU A 185 33.26 2.40 -18.81
C LEU A 185 33.65 3.71 -18.13
N THR A 186 32.84 4.76 -18.32
CA THR A 186 33.17 6.11 -17.80
C THR A 186 32.63 6.37 -16.40
N GLN A 187 31.78 5.47 -15.89
CA GLN A 187 31.03 5.61 -14.64
C GLN A 187 30.07 6.82 -14.61
N GLN A 188 29.88 7.51 -15.73
CA GLN A 188 28.99 8.67 -15.83
C GLN A 188 27.53 8.21 -15.75
N VAL A 189 26.73 8.91 -14.95
CA VAL A 189 25.28 8.69 -14.81
C VAL A 189 24.53 9.78 -15.56
N SER A 190 23.52 9.39 -16.32
CA SER A 190 22.57 10.28 -17.00
C SER A 190 21.17 10.03 -16.45
N GLU A 191 20.43 11.10 -16.19
CA GLU A 191 19.02 11.04 -15.80
C GLU A 191 18.14 11.48 -16.96
N LEU A 192 17.13 10.69 -17.29
CA LEU A 192 16.21 10.96 -18.39
C LEU A 192 14.77 10.90 -17.92
N THR A 193 13.93 11.69 -18.57
CA THR A 193 12.49 11.79 -18.31
C THR A 193 11.73 11.74 -19.62
N VAL A 194 10.75 10.84 -19.71
CA VAL A 194 9.93 10.63 -20.91
C VAL A 194 8.44 10.66 -20.53
N PRO A 195 7.62 11.49 -21.19
CA PRO A 195 6.16 11.42 -21.03
C PRO A 195 5.61 10.19 -21.77
N LEU A 196 4.76 9.42 -21.09
CA LEU A 196 4.02 8.30 -21.66
C LEU A 196 2.53 8.60 -21.65
N VAL A 197 1.92 8.70 -22.82
CA VAL A 197 0.47 8.91 -22.95
C VAL A 197 -0.23 7.56 -22.77
N ILE A 198 -1.05 7.46 -21.73
CA ILE A 198 -1.83 6.27 -21.39
C ILE A 198 -3.28 6.54 -21.81
N ALA A 199 -3.68 5.97 -22.93
CA ALA A 199 -5.05 6.07 -23.46
C ALA A 199 -5.91 4.92 -22.91
N GLU A 200 -6.68 4.25 -23.77
CA GLU A 200 -7.63 3.20 -23.37
C GLU A 200 -7.11 1.76 -23.53
N SER A 201 -5.97 1.59 -24.21
CA SER A 201 -5.34 0.30 -24.49
C SER A 201 -4.04 0.11 -23.72
N ASN A 202 -3.62 -1.15 -23.59
CA ASN A 202 -2.30 -1.50 -23.04
C ASN A 202 -1.17 -0.81 -23.82
N VAL A 203 -0.10 -0.46 -23.10
CA VAL A 203 1.07 0.25 -23.65
C VAL A 203 2.31 -0.61 -23.45
N THR A 204 3.09 -0.78 -24.51
CA THR A 204 4.45 -1.32 -24.44
C THR A 204 5.42 -0.24 -24.84
N TYR A 205 6.34 0.13 -23.95
CA TYR A 205 7.38 1.12 -24.22
C TYR A 205 8.75 0.44 -24.23
N THR A 206 9.48 0.56 -25.35
CA THR A 206 10.84 0.04 -25.47
C THR A 206 11.85 1.09 -25.03
N LEU A 207 12.55 0.82 -23.94
CA LEU A 207 13.65 1.62 -23.43
C LEU A 207 14.96 1.16 -24.07
N ASN A 208 15.53 1.97 -24.95
CA ASN A 208 16.83 1.69 -25.57
C ASN A 208 17.96 2.25 -24.68
N LEU A 209 18.86 1.37 -24.24
CA LEU A 209 20.02 1.68 -23.39
C LEU A 209 21.33 1.61 -24.16
#